data_AF-A0AAW1TYA3-F1
#
_entry.id   AF-A0AAW1TYA3-F1
#
_cell.length_a   1.000
_cell.length_b   1.000
_cell.length_c   1.000
_cell.angle_alpha   90.00
_cell.angle_beta   90.00
_cell.angle_gamma   90.00
#
_symmetry.space_group_name_H-M   'P 1'
#
loop_
_entity.id
_entity.type
_entity.pdbx_description
1 polymer ?
#
loop_
_entity_poly.entity_id
_entity_poly.type
_entity_poly.pdbx_seq_one_letter_code
_entity_poly.pdbx_strand_id
1 'polypeptide(L)'
;MISFSYVCSLFAIFLVVLAKNKEKDHHKGICDTVFFEKWEETLASTNNYQCGPSKPRSFTFSNLYRGNDEKKTPESIIQPWAVVLHRCKSAGCCAYGYHCAPATQKMITIVFKINERESRYVEVEAKNETSCSCQLDNEIH
;
A
#
# COMPACT_ATOMS: atom_id res chain seq x y z
N MET A 1 27.87 -48.50 27.16
CA MET A 1 26.84 -49.53 26.91
C MET A 1 26.37 -50.09 28.25
N ILE A 2 25.18 -49.68 28.70
CA ILE A 2 24.35 -50.39 29.68
C ILE A 2 22.93 -50.33 29.13
N SER A 3 22.24 -51.47 29.21
CA SER A 3 21.05 -51.83 28.45
C SER A 3 19.79 -51.77 29.32
N PHE A 4 18.66 -51.50 28.64
CA PHE A 4 17.31 -52.04 28.86
C PHE A 4 16.49 -51.69 30.12
N SER A 5 15.31 -51.13 29.82
CA SER A 5 14.00 -51.57 30.33
C SER A 5 13.69 -51.38 31.80
N TYR A 6 13.22 -50.18 32.15
CA TYR A 6 12.21 -50.03 33.18
C TYR A 6 11.02 -49.21 32.67
N VAL A 7 9.92 -49.94 32.48
CA VAL A 7 8.58 -49.56 32.93
C VAL A 7 7.75 -48.71 31.97
N CYS A 8 7.24 -49.44 30.99
CA CYS A 8 6.07 -49.21 30.16
C CYS A 8 4.73 -49.18 30.97
N SER A 9 4.72 -48.63 32.19
CA SER A 9 3.61 -48.85 33.15
C SER A 9 2.91 -47.58 33.67
N LEU A 10 3.14 -46.43 33.04
CA LEU A 10 2.31 -45.23 33.27
C LEU A 10 1.31 -44.97 32.14
N PHE A 11 1.33 -45.77 31.07
CA PHE A 11 0.39 -45.69 29.95
C PHE A 11 -0.98 -46.34 30.23
N ALA A 12 -1.18 -47.02 31.37
CA ALA A 12 -2.37 -47.85 31.58
C ALA A 12 -3.42 -47.28 32.56
N ILE A 13 -3.12 -46.23 33.33
CA ILE A 13 -4.03 -45.76 34.40
C ILE A 13 -4.74 -44.44 34.05
N PHE A 14 -4.17 -43.60 33.18
CA PHE A 14 -4.87 -42.40 32.69
C PHE A 14 -5.81 -42.65 31.50
N LEU A 15 -5.89 -43.89 31.00
CA LEU A 15 -6.84 -44.30 29.96
C LEU A 15 -8.25 -44.65 30.48
N VAL A 16 -8.48 -44.63 31.80
CA VAL A 16 -9.77 -45.07 32.38
C VAL A 16 -10.54 -43.94 33.06
N VAL A 17 -9.92 -42.77 33.28
CA VAL A 17 -10.63 -41.59 33.77
C VAL A 17 -11.18 -40.81 32.57
N LEU A 18 -12.34 -41.29 32.11
CA LEU A 18 -13.42 -40.49 31.52
C LEU A 18 -13.31 -40.15 30.03
N ALA A 19 -13.03 -41.19 29.23
CA ALA A 19 -13.88 -41.46 28.07
C ALA A 19 -15.32 -41.72 28.56
N LYS A 20 -16.09 -40.65 28.81
CA LYS A 20 -17.57 -40.61 28.88
C LYS A 20 -18.04 -39.18 29.12
N ASN A 21 -17.98 -38.36 28.08
CA ASN A 21 -19.08 -37.44 27.78
C ASN A 21 -18.99 -37.07 26.30
N LYS A 22 -19.49 -38.02 25.50
CA LYS A 22 -19.87 -37.79 24.12
C LYS A 22 -21.11 -36.89 24.15
N GLU A 23 -21.13 -35.93 23.23
CA GLU A 23 -22.35 -35.35 22.66
C GLU A 23 -23.02 -34.24 23.50
N LYS A 24 -22.63 -33.00 23.18
CA LYS A 24 -23.60 -31.94 22.82
C LYS A 24 -22.90 -30.75 22.15
N ASP A 25 -23.46 -30.40 21.00
CA ASP A 25 -23.52 -29.07 20.40
C ASP A 25 -22.33 -28.59 19.56
N HIS A 26 -22.23 -29.20 18.37
CA HIS A 26 -22.31 -28.50 17.08
C HIS A 26 -22.47 -26.97 17.17
N HIS A 27 -21.38 -26.20 17.07
CA HIS A 27 -21.30 -24.86 16.43
C HIS A 27 -19.88 -24.25 16.56
N LYS A 28 -18.84 -25.05 16.31
CA LYS A 28 -17.46 -24.56 16.27
C LYS A 28 -16.77 -25.10 15.02
N GLY A 29 -16.85 -24.36 13.92
CA GLY A 29 -16.22 -24.79 12.67
C GLY A 29 -16.72 -24.14 11.38
N ILE A 30 -17.30 -22.94 11.44
CA ILE A 30 -17.69 -22.19 10.23
C ILE A 30 -17.16 -20.76 10.28
N CYS A 31 -17.19 -20.08 11.44
CA CYS A 31 -16.70 -18.70 11.52
C CYS A 31 -15.16 -18.58 11.38
N ASP A 32 -14.39 -19.53 11.91
CA ASP A 32 -12.93 -19.50 11.80
C ASP A 32 -12.49 -19.78 10.36
N THR A 33 -13.04 -20.79 9.70
CA THR A 33 -12.70 -21.13 8.30
C THR A 33 -13.09 -20.02 7.32
N VAL A 34 -14.28 -19.42 7.47
CA VAL A 34 -14.72 -18.29 6.63
C VAL A 34 -13.84 -17.05 6.82
N PHE A 35 -13.29 -16.82 8.02
CA PHE A 35 -12.38 -15.71 8.28
C PHE A 35 -10.98 -15.97 7.68
N PHE A 36 -10.46 -17.20 7.78
CA PHE A 36 -9.18 -17.59 7.18
C PHE A 36 -9.22 -17.60 5.65
N GLU A 37 -10.28 -18.13 5.03
CA GLU A 37 -10.46 -18.11 3.57
C GLU A 37 -10.51 -16.66 3.03
N LYS A 38 -11.25 -15.79 3.70
CA LYS A 38 -11.34 -14.36 3.35
C LYS A 38 -10.01 -13.62 3.52
N TRP A 39 -9.19 -14.02 4.48
CA TRP A 39 -7.84 -13.50 4.67
C TRP A 39 -6.89 -13.93 3.54
N GLU A 40 -6.93 -15.20 3.14
CA GLU A 40 -6.13 -15.72 2.02
C GLU A 40 -6.51 -15.06 0.68
N GLU A 41 -7.81 -14.85 0.43
CA GLU A 41 -8.30 -14.09 -0.72
C GLU A 41 -7.81 -12.64 -0.72
N THR A 42 -7.79 -12.00 0.46
CA THR A 42 -7.29 -10.64 0.64
C THR A 42 -5.78 -10.56 0.38
N LEU A 43 -5.02 -11.54 0.88
CA LEU A 43 -3.59 -11.67 0.63
C LEU A 43 -3.31 -11.93 -0.85
N ALA A 44 -4.05 -12.83 -1.50
CA ALA A 44 -3.92 -13.11 -2.93
C ALA A 44 -4.22 -11.87 -3.78
N SER A 45 -5.28 -11.12 -3.44
CA SER A 45 -5.63 -9.86 -4.09
C SER A 45 -4.54 -8.79 -3.92
N THR A 46 -3.96 -8.68 -2.73
CA THR A 46 -2.87 -7.72 -2.44
C THR A 46 -1.58 -8.12 -3.17
N ASN A 47 -1.28 -9.41 -3.25
CA ASN A 47 -0.13 -9.95 -3.99
C ASN A 47 -0.24 -9.71 -5.50
N ASN A 48 -1.45 -9.57 -6.03
CA ASN A 48 -1.68 -9.19 -7.43
C ASN A 48 -1.49 -7.69 -7.68
N TYR A 49 -1.44 -6.87 -6.62
CA TYR A 49 -1.32 -5.42 -6.71
C TYR A 49 0.09 -4.93 -6.35
N GLN A 50 1.13 -5.59 -6.89
CA GLN A 50 2.52 -5.22 -6.61
C GLN A 50 2.87 -3.81 -7.11
N CYS A 51 3.81 -3.16 -6.42
CA CYS A 51 4.40 -1.90 -6.86
C CYS A 51 4.88 -2.01 -8.31
N GLY A 52 4.16 -1.33 -9.21
CA GLY A 52 4.34 -1.43 -10.64
C GLY A 52 4.82 -0.13 -11.27
N PRO A 53 4.60 0.07 -12.58
CA PRO A 53 4.95 1.32 -13.23
C PRO A 53 4.16 2.49 -12.62
N SER A 54 4.82 3.65 -12.60
CA SER A 54 4.24 4.91 -12.18
C SER A 54 2.90 5.17 -12.88
N LYS A 55 1.91 5.65 -12.12
CA LYS A 55 0.56 5.89 -12.64
C LYS A 55 0.38 7.36 -12.98
N PRO A 56 -0.30 7.70 -14.09
CA PRO A 56 -0.63 9.08 -14.41
C PRO A 56 -1.60 9.66 -13.37
N ARG A 57 -1.35 10.89 -12.95
CA ARG A 57 -2.18 11.64 -11.99
C ARG A 57 -2.33 13.08 -12.47
N SER A 58 -3.52 13.63 -12.30
CA SER A 58 -3.78 15.05 -12.58
C SER A 58 -3.30 15.93 -11.44
N PHE A 59 -2.68 17.03 -11.79
CA PHE A 59 -2.25 18.08 -10.88
C PHE A 59 -2.75 19.42 -11.41
N THR A 60 -3.37 20.23 -10.55
CA THR A 60 -3.71 21.61 -10.88
C THR A 60 -2.52 22.52 -10.61
N PHE A 61 -2.60 23.76 -11.09
CA PHE A 61 -1.61 24.79 -10.80
C PHE A 61 -1.35 24.93 -9.29
N SER A 62 -2.42 24.97 -8.49
CA SER A 62 -2.37 25.08 -7.02
C SER A 62 -1.68 23.89 -6.36
N ASN A 63 -1.66 22.70 -6.98
CA ASN A 63 -0.93 21.56 -6.43
C ASN A 63 0.59 21.65 -6.66
N LEU A 64 1.03 22.40 -7.68
CA LEU A 64 2.42 22.43 -8.13
C LEU A 64 3.13 23.73 -7.76
N TYR A 65 2.43 24.86 -7.78
CA TYR A 65 3.00 26.16 -7.55
C TYR A 65 2.98 26.51 -6.06
N ARG A 66 4.15 26.53 -5.40
CA ARG A 66 4.30 26.86 -3.96
C ARG A 66 4.79 28.30 -3.71
N GLY A 67 4.58 29.19 -4.67
CA GLY A 67 5.03 30.59 -4.56
C GLY A 67 4.20 31.36 -3.54
N ASN A 68 4.79 32.40 -2.94
CA ASN A 68 4.14 33.24 -1.93
C ASN A 68 2.86 33.97 -2.41
N ASP A 69 2.61 33.97 -3.72
CA ASP A 69 1.44 34.57 -4.36
C ASP A 69 0.22 33.62 -4.46
N GLU A 70 0.31 32.41 -3.90
CA GLU A 70 -0.70 31.33 -3.95
C GLU A 70 -2.12 31.78 -3.57
N LYS A 71 -2.27 32.88 -2.83
CA LYS A 71 -3.54 33.28 -2.25
C LYS A 71 -4.53 33.99 -3.16
N LYS A 72 -4.29 34.20 -4.47
CA LYS A 72 -5.18 35.08 -5.26
C LYS A 72 -5.49 34.73 -6.71
N THR A 73 -4.85 33.76 -7.36
CA THR A 73 -5.16 33.48 -8.77
C THR A 73 -6.29 32.43 -8.87
N PRO A 74 -7.48 32.78 -9.39
CA PRO A 74 -8.56 31.80 -9.57
C PRO A 74 -8.15 30.73 -10.60
N GLU A 75 -8.41 29.45 -10.32
CA GLU A 75 -8.07 28.38 -11.27
C GLU A 75 -8.79 28.52 -12.63
N SER A 76 -9.92 29.24 -12.67
CA SER A 76 -10.72 29.47 -13.88
C SER A 76 -10.01 30.28 -14.97
N ILE A 77 -8.97 31.05 -14.60
CA ILE A 77 -8.19 31.85 -15.55
C ILE A 77 -6.85 31.20 -15.93
N ILE A 78 -6.57 30.00 -15.43
CA ILE A 78 -5.30 29.29 -15.64
C ILE A 78 -5.45 28.23 -16.73
N GLN A 79 -4.52 28.20 -17.67
CA GLN A 79 -4.50 27.25 -18.78
C GLN A 79 -3.11 26.58 -18.92
N PRO A 80 -3.03 25.25 -19.04
CA PRO A 80 -4.13 24.31 -18.85
C PRO A 80 -4.61 24.29 -17.39
N TRP A 81 -5.87 23.90 -17.15
CA TRP A 81 -6.42 23.80 -15.79
C TRP A 81 -5.71 22.71 -14.97
N ALA A 82 -5.34 21.61 -15.62
CA ALA A 82 -4.60 20.52 -15.02
C ALA A 82 -3.58 19.94 -16.00
N VAL A 83 -2.54 19.33 -15.44
CA VAL A 83 -1.49 18.61 -16.16
C VAL A 83 -1.34 17.20 -15.60
N VAL A 84 -0.80 16.29 -16.40
CA VAL A 84 -0.60 14.90 -16.00
C VAL A 84 0.85 14.67 -15.65
N LEU A 85 1.11 14.20 -14.44
CA LEU A 85 2.42 13.73 -13.99
C LEU A 85 2.32 12.27 -13.53
N HIS A 86 3.40 11.54 -13.70
CA HIS A 86 3.51 10.16 -13.25
C HIS A 86 3.93 10.13 -11.78
N ARG A 87 3.22 9.31 -10.99
CA ARG A 87 3.46 9.12 -9.55
C ARG A 87 3.44 7.64 -9.16
N CYS A 88 4.25 7.29 -8.18
CA CYS A 88 4.30 6.00 -7.51
C CYS A 88 3.22 5.85 -6.44
N LYS A 89 2.57 6.95 -6.05
CA LYS A 89 1.43 6.92 -5.14
C LYS A 89 0.31 6.03 -5.70
N SER A 90 0.06 4.93 -5.00
CA SER A 90 -0.87 3.87 -5.39
C SER A 90 -0.52 3.19 -6.71
N ALA A 91 0.77 3.13 -7.08
CA ALA A 91 1.25 2.29 -8.17
C ALA A 91 1.24 0.80 -7.81
N GLY A 92 1.17 0.49 -6.51
CA GLY A 92 0.93 -0.84 -5.96
C GLY A 92 1.30 -0.91 -4.48
N CYS A 93 1.40 -2.14 -3.99
CA CYS A 93 1.73 -2.52 -2.63
C CYS A 93 3.12 -3.18 -2.59
N CYS A 94 3.73 -3.18 -1.42
CA CYS A 94 5.01 -3.81 -1.13
C CYS A 94 4.87 -4.78 0.04
N ALA A 95 5.86 -5.64 0.22
CA ALA A 95 5.96 -6.48 1.42
C ALA A 95 6.07 -5.61 2.68
N TYR A 96 5.78 -6.22 3.84
CA TYR A 96 5.87 -5.56 5.13
C TYR A 96 7.26 -4.92 5.36
N GLY A 97 7.29 -3.67 5.83
CA GLY A 97 8.52 -2.88 6.05
C GLY A 97 9.07 -2.16 4.82
N TYR A 98 8.33 -2.18 3.70
CA TYR A 98 8.66 -1.47 2.47
C TYR A 98 7.47 -0.64 1.99
N HIS A 99 7.76 0.48 1.32
CA HIS A 99 6.76 1.29 0.63
C HIS A 99 7.10 1.47 -0.86
N CYS A 100 6.07 1.68 -1.68
CA CYS A 100 6.24 1.91 -3.11
C CYS A 100 6.63 3.38 -3.36
N ALA A 101 7.88 3.59 -3.79
CA ALA A 101 8.47 4.92 -3.97
C ALA A 101 9.17 5.06 -5.33
N PRO A 102 9.50 6.29 -5.75
CA PRO A 102 10.18 6.52 -7.02
C PRO A 102 11.59 5.91 -7.02
N ALA A 103 11.82 4.98 -7.95
CA ALA A 103 13.17 4.47 -8.23
C ALA A 103 13.92 5.43 -9.16
N THR A 104 13.20 6.03 -10.12
CA THR A 104 13.73 7.05 -11.00
C THR A 104 12.73 8.20 -11.15
N GLN A 105 13.25 9.41 -11.31
CA GLN A 105 12.45 10.61 -11.54
C GLN A 105 13.20 11.58 -12.44
N LYS A 106 12.45 12.44 -13.11
CA LYS A 106 12.97 13.55 -13.91
C LYS A 106 12.32 14.85 -13.48
N MET A 107 13.11 15.92 -13.41
CA MET A 107 12.55 17.26 -13.30
C MET A 107 12.03 17.69 -14.67
N ILE A 108 10.83 18.24 -14.71
CA ILE A 108 10.24 18.81 -15.92
C ILE A 108 9.74 20.23 -15.61
N THR A 109 9.82 21.10 -16.60
CA THR A 109 9.25 22.45 -16.53
C THR A 109 7.90 22.47 -17.20
N ILE A 110 6.89 22.93 -16.47
CA ILE A 110 5.51 23.04 -16.93
C ILE A 110 5.17 24.52 -17.06
N VAL A 111 4.63 24.92 -18.20
CA VAL A 111 4.27 26.31 -18.45
C VAL A 111 2.76 26.46 -18.34
N PHE A 112 2.32 27.36 -17.47
CA PHE A 112 0.93 27.76 -17.33
C PHE A 112 0.73 29.17 -17.86
N LYS A 113 -0.35 29.38 -18.58
CA LYS A 113 -0.85 30.70 -18.99
C LYS A 113 -1.89 31.17 -17.98
N ILE A 114 -1.76 32.40 -17.51
CA ILE A 114 -2.71 33.04 -16.62
C ILE A 114 -3.39 34.19 -17.39
N ASN A 115 -4.70 34.05 -17.62
CA ASN A 115 -5.52 34.98 -18.40
C ASN A 115 -6.14 36.05 -17.49
N GLU A 116 -5.34 37.03 -17.07
CA GLU A 116 -5.81 38.24 -16.38
C GLU A 116 -6.17 39.33 -17.41
N ARG A 117 -6.09 40.63 -17.06
CA ARG A 117 -6.23 41.73 -18.03
C ARG A 117 -5.17 41.64 -19.13
N GLU A 118 -3.96 41.26 -18.73
CA GLU A 118 -2.85 40.94 -19.61
C GLU A 118 -2.44 39.50 -19.33
N SER A 119 -2.28 38.70 -20.39
CA SER A 119 -1.88 37.31 -20.22
C SER A 119 -0.41 37.21 -19.87
N ARG A 120 -0.07 36.39 -18.87
CA ARG A 120 1.31 36.07 -18.51
C ARG A 120 1.54 34.56 -18.46
N TYR A 121 2.79 34.16 -18.60
CA TYR A 121 3.22 32.76 -18.49
C TYR A 121 4.00 32.56 -17.21
N VAL A 122 3.77 31.43 -16.55
CA VAL A 122 4.46 31.02 -15.32
C VAL A 122 5.04 29.64 -15.55
N GLU A 123 6.33 29.51 -15.31
CA GLU A 123 7.05 28.25 -15.36
C GLU A 123 7.08 27.62 -13.96
N VAL A 124 6.76 26.33 -13.90
CA VAL A 124 6.71 25.56 -12.66
C VAL A 124 7.53 24.29 -12.85
N GLU A 125 8.53 24.10 -12.00
CA GLU A 125 9.30 22.86 -11.98
C GLU A 125 8.56 21.78 -11.18
N ALA A 126 8.43 20.60 -11.75
CA ALA A 126 7.81 19.46 -11.08
C ALA A 126 8.61 18.18 -11.31
N LYS A 127 8.58 17.30 -10.31
CA LYS A 127 9.10 15.94 -10.42
C LYS A 127 8.11 15.10 -11.22
N ASN A 128 8.58 14.36 -12.22
CA ASN A 128 7.83 13.31 -12.90
C ASN A 128 8.50 11.96 -12.62
N GLU A 129 7.80 11.06 -11.94
CA GLU A 129 8.36 9.78 -11.47
C GLU A 129 8.26 8.76 -12.61
N THR A 130 9.39 8.30 -13.13
CA THR A 130 9.44 7.46 -14.36
C THR A 130 9.43 5.97 -14.07
N SER A 131 9.77 5.55 -12.86
CA SER A 131 9.62 4.17 -12.40
C SER A 131 9.49 4.12 -10.87
N CYS A 132 8.88 3.04 -10.37
CA CYS A 132 8.66 2.82 -8.95
C CYS A 132 9.30 1.51 -8.51
N SER A 133 9.72 1.45 -7.25
CA SER A 133 10.19 0.22 -6.61
C SER A 133 9.80 0.21 -5.14
N CYS A 134 9.78 -0.98 -4.55
CA CYS A 134 9.69 -1.11 -3.10
C CYS A 134 11.01 -0.66 -2.48
N GLN A 135 10.93 0.31 -1.57
CA GLN A 135 12.07 0.84 -0.83
C GLN A 135 11.82 0.61 0.65
N LEU A 136 12.90 0.38 1.42
CA LEU A 136 12.81 0.21 2.87
C LEU A 136 12.22 1.48 3.49
N ASP A 137 11.37 1.31 4.49
CA ASP A 137 10.91 2.39 5.37
C ASP A 137 12.09 2.86 6.23
N ASN A 138 13.03 3.58 5.63
CA ASN A 138 14.03 4.32 6.39
C ASN A 138 13.28 5.49 7.03
N GLU A 139 13.24 5.51 8.36
CA GLU A 139 12.53 6.48 9.19
C GLU A 139 12.51 7.88 8.56
N ILE A 140 11.29 8.37 8.34
CA ILE A 140 10.99 9.70 7.85
C ILE A 140 11.69 10.71 8.77
N HIS A 141 12.75 11.35 8.29
CA HIS A 141 13.28 12.59 8.87
C HIS A 141 12.44 13.79 8.44
#